data_AF-A0A3N1T6K6-F1
#
_entry.id   AF-A0A3N1T6K6-F1
#
_cell.length_a   1.000
_cell.length_b   1.000
_cell.length_c   1.000
_cell.angle_alpha   90.00
_cell.angle_beta   90.00
_cell.angle_gamma   90.00
#
_symmetry.space_group_name_H-M   'P 1'
#
loop_
_entity.id
_entity.type
_entity.pdbx_description
1 polymer ?
#
loop_
_entity_poly.entity_id
_entity_poly.type
_entity_poly.pdbx_seq_one_letter_code
_entity_poly.pdbx_strand_id
1 'polypeptide(L)'
;MYSEWRHRTRNGLKQLQDSAVSFFRQTELFRVYSSSLVPGLLQTEGYAAAVLGMSARFRELPVDDSAAAARARVERSQIVHERGHRFVLLVEEAVLYYRIGDAEAMAAQLGYLLTAGALPAVSLGIIPSTALRGQWPRETFHVYDHSLVSVELVSAQVRITQPSEIGLYLKAFEQMRRTAVYGADARALVVKAIEALS
;
A
#
# COMPACT_ATOMS: atom_id res chain seq x y z
N MET A 1 -13.67 -12.31 -8.53
CA MET A 1 -12.99 -12.49 -9.84
C MET A 1 -11.48 -12.61 -9.61
N TYR A 2 -10.91 -13.74 -10.03
CA TYR A 2 -9.46 -14.02 -9.98
C TYR A 2 -8.82 -13.55 -11.29
N SER A 3 -7.65 -12.91 -11.23
CA SER A 3 -6.94 -12.41 -12.42
C SER A 3 -5.44 -12.59 -12.27
N GLU A 4 -4.86 -13.47 -13.07
CA GLU A 4 -3.43 -13.76 -13.03
C GLU A 4 -2.58 -12.53 -13.36
N TRP A 5 -1.46 -12.40 -12.66
CA TRP A 5 -0.53 -11.32 -12.91
C TRP A 5 0.00 -11.32 -14.34
N ARG A 6 0.30 -12.51 -14.88
CA ARG A 6 0.80 -12.67 -16.26
C ARG A 6 -0.09 -11.98 -17.29
N HIS A 7 -1.41 -12.06 -17.12
CA HIS A 7 -2.34 -11.39 -18.02
C HIS A 7 -2.37 -9.88 -17.79
N ARG A 8 -2.31 -9.44 -16.53
CA ARG A 8 -2.39 -8.02 -16.16
C ARG A 8 -1.12 -7.23 -16.48
N THR A 9 0.05 -7.88 -16.49
CA THR A 9 1.34 -7.25 -16.77
C THR A 9 1.80 -7.47 -18.21
N ARG A 10 0.98 -8.11 -19.07
CA ARG A 10 1.33 -8.40 -20.48
C ARG A 10 1.71 -7.13 -21.25
N ASN A 11 1.10 -6.00 -20.92
CA ASN A 11 1.32 -4.71 -21.58
C ASN A 11 2.27 -3.79 -20.77
N GLY A 12 3.07 -4.35 -19.86
CA GLY A 12 3.97 -3.59 -18.98
C GLY A 12 3.34 -3.17 -17.65
N LEU A 13 4.19 -2.76 -16.70
CA LEU A 13 3.78 -2.33 -15.37
C LEU A 13 3.18 -0.92 -15.39
N LYS A 14 3.60 -0.06 -16.32
CA LYS A 14 3.04 1.29 -16.44
C LYS A 14 1.57 1.25 -16.79
N GLN A 15 1.20 0.47 -17.82
CA GLN A 15 -0.19 0.30 -18.22
C GLN A 15 -1.06 -0.25 -17.09
N LEU A 16 -0.50 -1.14 -16.26
CA LEU A 16 -1.16 -1.62 -15.05
C LEU A 16 -1.40 -0.47 -14.05
N GLN A 17 -0.42 0.41 -13.83
CA GLN A 17 -0.58 1.56 -12.94
C GLN A 17 -1.63 2.56 -13.46
N ASP A 18 -1.63 2.83 -14.77
CA ASP A 18 -2.59 3.72 -15.43
C ASP A 18 -4.02 3.17 -15.31
N SER A 19 -4.20 1.85 -15.44
CA SER A 19 -5.52 1.21 -15.36
C SER A 19 -6.20 1.35 -13.99
N ALA A 20 -5.43 1.65 -12.95
CA ALA A 20 -5.95 1.82 -11.59
C ALA A 20 -6.48 3.23 -11.30
N VAL A 21 -6.14 4.23 -12.13
CA VAL A 21 -6.47 5.65 -11.87
C VAL A 21 -7.98 5.87 -11.70
N SER A 22 -8.79 5.30 -12.60
CA SER A 22 -10.25 5.44 -12.56
C SER A 22 -10.85 4.88 -11.27
N PHE A 23 -10.33 3.74 -10.77
CA PHE A 23 -10.80 3.13 -9.53
C PHE A 23 -10.56 4.03 -8.33
N PHE A 24 -9.36 4.62 -8.19
CA PHE A 24 -9.08 5.53 -7.08
C PHE A 24 -9.97 6.78 -7.14
N ARG A 25 -10.19 7.36 -8.33
CA ARG A 25 -11.06 8.53 -8.51
C ARG A 25 -12.53 8.27 -8.21
N GLN A 26 -13.00 7.03 -8.34
CA GLN A 26 -14.37 6.65 -8.03
C GLN A 26 -14.56 6.22 -6.57
N THR A 27 -13.49 6.18 -5.77
CA THR A 27 -13.52 5.68 -4.40
C THR A 27 -13.48 6.85 -3.42
N GLU A 28 -14.51 7.00 -2.60
CA GLU A 28 -14.54 8.07 -1.59
C GLU A 28 -13.73 7.69 -0.34
N LEU A 29 -13.74 6.41 0.04
CA LEU A 29 -13.04 5.89 1.19
C LEU A 29 -12.24 4.64 0.82
N PHE A 30 -10.93 4.83 0.76
CA PHE A 30 -9.97 3.78 0.50
C PHE A 30 -9.32 3.29 1.79
N ARG A 31 -9.33 1.98 2.02
CA ARG A 31 -8.72 1.35 3.20
C ARG A 31 -7.66 0.36 2.76
N VAL A 32 -6.52 0.34 3.45
CA VAL A 32 -5.44 -0.60 3.17
C VAL A 32 -4.94 -1.19 4.47
N TYR A 33 -4.89 -2.52 4.54
CA TYR A 33 -4.01 -3.21 5.47
C TYR A 33 -2.81 -3.76 4.69
N SER A 34 -1.60 -3.42 5.15
CA SER A 34 -0.37 -3.92 4.54
C SER A 34 0.59 -4.47 5.58
N SER A 35 0.95 -5.73 5.41
CA SER A 35 1.92 -6.44 6.23
C SER A 35 3.29 -6.63 5.55
N SER A 36 3.42 -6.21 4.28
CA SER A 36 4.56 -6.54 3.44
C SER A 36 5.26 -5.34 2.80
N LEU A 37 4.55 -4.26 2.48
CA LEU A 37 5.09 -3.10 1.76
C LEU A 37 4.41 -1.81 2.19
N VAL A 38 5.09 -0.67 2.07
CA VAL A 38 4.40 0.62 2.19
C VAL A 38 3.28 0.68 1.14
N PRO A 39 2.04 1.06 1.51
CA PRO A 39 0.93 1.14 0.56
C PRO A 39 1.25 2.03 -0.64
N GLY A 40 0.86 1.60 -1.84
CA GLY A 40 1.25 2.25 -3.11
C GLY A 40 0.91 3.75 -3.22
N LEU A 41 -0.11 4.22 -2.50
CA LEU A 41 -0.48 5.65 -2.43
C LEU A 41 0.50 6.50 -1.62
N LEU A 42 1.27 5.87 -0.74
CA LEU A 42 2.26 6.54 0.11
C LEU A 42 3.69 6.18 -0.31
N GLN A 43 3.90 5.67 -1.53
CA GLN A 43 5.23 5.35 -2.03
C GLN A 43 5.88 6.57 -2.70
N THR A 44 7.18 6.73 -2.46
CA THR A 44 8.06 7.62 -3.22
C THR A 44 8.49 6.95 -4.53
N GLU A 45 8.97 7.72 -5.52
CA GLU A 45 9.35 7.18 -6.84
C GLU A 45 10.44 6.11 -6.73
N GLY A 46 11.49 6.35 -5.93
CA GLY A 46 12.59 5.39 -5.73
C GLY A 46 12.13 4.07 -5.10
N TYR A 47 11.34 4.13 -4.03
CA TYR A 47 10.77 2.94 -3.40
C TYR A 47 9.79 2.20 -4.33
N ALA A 48 8.92 2.94 -5.02
CA ALA A 48 7.99 2.36 -5.99
C ALA A 48 8.72 1.66 -7.13
N ALA A 49 9.80 2.25 -7.66
CA ALA A 49 10.63 1.65 -8.69
C ALA A 49 11.30 0.37 -8.21
N ALA A 50 11.80 0.34 -6.96
CA ALA A 50 12.38 -0.86 -6.37
C ALA A 50 11.35 -2.00 -6.23
N VAL A 51 10.15 -1.70 -5.72
CA VAL A 51 9.03 -2.67 -5.61
C VAL A 51 8.64 -3.22 -6.98
N LEU A 52 8.45 -2.32 -7.95
CA LEU A 52 8.02 -2.67 -9.30
C LEU A 52 9.08 -3.47 -10.03
N GLY A 53 10.36 -3.11 -9.89
CA GLY A 53 11.49 -3.85 -10.47
C GLY A 53 11.64 -5.24 -9.87
N MET A 54 11.44 -5.40 -8.55
CA MET A 54 11.39 -6.71 -7.92
C MET A 54 10.26 -7.57 -8.51
N SER A 55 9.07 -6.98 -8.71
CA SER A 55 7.93 -7.65 -9.32
C SER A 55 8.19 -8.03 -10.78
N ALA A 56 8.82 -7.15 -11.57
CA ALA A 56 9.18 -7.38 -12.97
C ALA A 56 10.14 -8.55 -13.10
N ARG A 57 11.21 -8.56 -12.28
CA ARG A 57 12.22 -9.63 -12.27
C ARG A 57 11.62 -10.98 -11.85
N PHE A 58 10.84 -10.99 -10.77
CA PHE A 58 10.20 -12.22 -10.29
C PHE A 58 9.23 -12.82 -11.33
N ARG A 59 8.61 -11.98 -12.16
CA ARG A 59 7.66 -12.40 -13.21
C ARG A 59 8.30 -12.54 -14.59
N GLU A 60 9.62 -12.38 -14.68
CA GLU A 60 10.38 -12.50 -15.94
C GLU A 60 9.78 -11.65 -17.07
N LEU A 61 9.38 -10.41 -16.76
CA LEU A 61 8.80 -9.53 -17.76
C LEU A 61 9.86 -9.19 -18.84
N PRO A 62 9.47 -9.16 -20.13
CA PRO A 62 10.42 -8.97 -21.23
C PRO A 62 10.98 -7.55 -21.30
N VAL A 63 10.30 -6.59 -20.66
CA VAL A 63 10.71 -5.18 -20.58
C VAL A 63 10.55 -4.74 -19.13
N ASP A 64 11.61 -4.16 -18.55
CA ASP A 64 11.55 -3.52 -17.25
C ASP A 64 11.18 -2.05 -17.42
N ASP A 65 9.88 -1.74 -17.37
CA ASP A 65 9.35 -0.39 -17.38
C ASP A 65 9.12 0.18 -15.96
N SER A 66 9.79 -0.38 -14.94
CA SER A 66 9.51 -0.08 -13.53
C SER A 66 9.68 1.39 -13.15
N ALA A 67 10.65 2.10 -13.75
CA ALA A 67 10.82 3.53 -13.50
C ALA A 67 9.62 4.35 -14.03
N ALA A 68 9.17 4.06 -15.24
CA ALA A 68 8.00 4.73 -15.82
C ALA A 68 6.71 4.35 -15.07
N ALA A 69 6.60 3.10 -14.64
CA ALA A 69 5.49 2.63 -13.81
C ALA A 69 5.50 3.26 -12.41
N ALA A 70 6.68 3.46 -11.81
CA ALA A 70 6.82 4.15 -10.53
C ALA A 70 6.34 5.60 -10.62
N ARG A 71 6.74 6.31 -11.68
CA ARG A 71 6.25 7.67 -11.94
C ARG A 71 4.73 7.72 -12.09
N ALA A 72 4.14 6.82 -12.88
CA ALA A 72 2.68 6.72 -13.03
C ALA A 72 1.98 6.42 -11.70
N ARG A 73 2.60 5.58 -10.83
CA ARG A 73 2.09 5.32 -9.48
C ARG A 73 2.11 6.57 -8.60
N VAL A 74 3.21 7.32 -8.59
CA VAL A 74 3.34 8.55 -7.80
C VAL A 74 2.40 9.64 -8.30
N GLU A 75 2.25 9.79 -9.62
CA GLU A 75 1.31 10.72 -10.25
C GLU A 75 -0.13 10.41 -9.83
N ARG A 76 -0.56 9.15 -9.93
CA ARG A 76 -1.87 8.71 -9.44
C ARG A 76 -2.05 8.97 -7.94
N SER A 77 -0.97 8.86 -7.17
CA SER A 77 -1.02 9.03 -5.71
C SER A 77 -1.27 10.47 -5.29
N GLN A 78 -1.16 11.45 -6.19
CA GLN A 78 -1.54 12.85 -5.91
C GLN A 78 -3.00 13.02 -5.48
N ILE A 79 -3.85 12.03 -5.74
CA ILE A 79 -5.23 11.97 -5.24
C ILE A 79 -5.35 12.13 -3.71
N VAL A 80 -4.29 11.85 -2.95
CA VAL A 80 -4.27 12.10 -1.49
C VAL A 80 -4.39 13.58 -1.12
N HIS A 81 -4.17 14.50 -2.08
CA HIS A 81 -4.34 15.94 -1.92
C HIS A 81 -5.69 16.44 -2.47
N GLU A 82 -6.45 15.59 -3.16
CA GLU A 82 -7.75 15.94 -3.74
C GLU A 82 -8.86 15.88 -2.69
N ARG A 83 -9.89 16.72 -2.83
CA ARG A 83 -11.07 16.71 -1.94
C ARG A 83 -11.99 15.54 -2.31
N GLY A 84 -12.79 15.08 -1.35
CA GLY A 84 -13.78 14.02 -1.57
C GLY A 84 -13.23 12.59 -1.37
N HIS A 85 -11.94 12.46 -1.09
CA HIS A 85 -11.29 11.18 -0.82
C HIS A 85 -10.76 11.12 0.61
N ARG A 86 -10.87 9.94 1.22
CA ARG A 86 -10.27 9.60 2.52
C ARG A 86 -9.50 8.29 2.41
N PHE A 87 -8.34 8.25 3.03
CA PHE A 87 -7.42 7.13 2.96
C PHE A 87 -7.09 6.66 4.37
N VAL A 88 -7.44 5.42 4.71
CA VAL A 88 -7.11 4.81 6.02
C VAL A 88 -6.15 3.67 5.78
N LEU A 89 -4.89 3.87 6.14
CA LEU A 89 -3.82 2.95 5.83
C LEU A 89 -3.23 2.41 7.13
N LEU A 90 -3.27 1.09 7.27
CA LEU A 90 -2.67 0.34 8.38
C LEU A 90 -1.46 -0.40 7.86
N VAL A 91 -0.32 -0.15 8.49
CA VAL A 91 0.95 -0.73 8.11
C VAL A 91 1.55 -1.45 9.33
N GLU A 92 2.05 -2.66 9.13
CA GLU A 92 2.82 -3.35 10.17
C GLU A 92 4.16 -2.63 10.43
N GLU A 93 4.56 -2.47 11.69
CA GLU A 93 5.86 -1.85 12.03
C GLU A 93 7.02 -2.52 11.26
N ALA A 94 6.97 -3.84 11.07
CA ALA A 94 7.96 -4.60 10.32
C ALA A 94 8.18 -4.10 8.88
N VAL A 95 7.15 -3.55 8.23
CA VAL A 95 7.25 -2.97 6.88
C VAL A 95 8.27 -1.84 6.81
N LEU A 96 8.41 -1.07 7.89
CA LEU A 96 9.35 0.07 7.94
C LEU A 96 10.81 -0.38 7.87
N TYR A 97 11.09 -1.64 8.20
CA TYR A 97 12.44 -2.21 8.28
C TYR A 97 12.77 -3.14 7.11
N TYR A 98 11.81 -3.49 6.25
CA TYR A 98 12.10 -4.26 5.05
C TYR A 98 12.93 -3.41 4.08
N ARG A 99 14.11 -3.90 3.71
CA ARG A 99 15.03 -3.23 2.80
C ARG A 99 14.54 -3.32 1.36
N ILE A 100 13.78 -2.31 0.93
CA ILE A 100 13.23 -2.19 -0.41
C ILE A 100 13.92 -1.05 -1.15
N GLY A 101 14.78 -1.40 -2.11
CA GLY A 101 15.65 -0.44 -2.75
C GLY A 101 16.92 -0.18 -1.94
N ASP A 102 17.64 0.89 -2.29
CA ASP A 102 18.84 1.31 -1.59
C ASP A 102 18.52 2.17 -0.35
N ALA A 103 19.57 2.56 0.39
CA ALA A 103 19.44 3.34 1.61
C ALA A 103 18.82 4.72 1.35
N GLU A 104 19.10 5.35 0.19
CA GLU A 104 18.54 6.65 -0.18
C GLU A 104 17.04 6.55 -0.44
N ALA A 105 16.61 5.56 -1.22
CA ALA A 105 15.19 5.28 -1.47
C ALA A 105 14.43 4.97 -0.17
N MET A 106 15.04 4.21 0.75
CA MET A 106 14.45 3.91 2.05
C MET A 106 14.33 5.15 2.94
N ALA A 107 15.38 5.98 3.02
CA ALA A 107 15.36 7.22 3.79
C ALA A 107 14.30 8.20 3.25
N ALA A 108 14.23 8.38 1.92
CA ALA A 108 13.21 9.18 1.27
C ALA A 108 11.80 8.64 1.54
N GLN A 109 11.62 7.32 1.47
CA GLN A 109 10.34 6.67 1.71
C GLN A 109 9.84 6.90 3.15
N LEU A 110 10.68 6.63 4.15
CA LEU A 110 10.31 6.81 5.54
C LEU A 110 10.08 8.30 5.86
N GLY A 111 10.92 9.19 5.32
CA GLY A 111 10.72 10.64 5.42
C GLY A 111 9.37 11.10 4.84
N TYR A 112 8.95 10.53 3.72
CA TYR A 112 7.65 10.84 3.11
C TYR A 112 6.46 10.36 3.97
N LEU A 113 6.58 9.25 4.70
CA LEU A 113 5.51 8.82 5.62
C LEU A 113 5.24 9.85 6.73
N LEU A 114 6.27 10.58 7.18
CA LEU A 114 6.14 11.65 8.17
C LEU A 114 5.32 12.83 7.67
N THR A 115 5.43 13.16 6.38
CA THR A 115 4.71 14.29 5.78
C THR A 115 3.32 13.86 5.27
N ALA A 116 3.22 12.71 4.61
CA ALA A 116 1.96 12.20 4.09
C ALA A 116 0.98 11.83 5.21
N GLY A 117 1.47 11.33 6.35
CA GLY A 117 0.64 11.05 7.53
C GLY A 117 0.04 12.30 8.20
N ALA A 118 0.52 13.50 7.85
CA ALA A 118 -0.03 14.77 8.33
C ALA A 118 -1.09 15.36 7.37
N LEU A 119 -1.36 14.74 6.22
CA LEU A 119 -2.37 15.21 5.28
C LEU A 119 -3.79 15.00 5.86
N PRO A 120 -4.71 15.98 5.73
CA PRO A 120 -6.06 15.87 6.30
C PRO A 120 -6.88 14.67 5.79
N ALA A 121 -6.62 14.23 4.56
CA ALA A 121 -7.30 13.10 3.94
C ALA A 121 -6.71 11.73 4.33
N VAL A 122 -5.56 11.71 5.00
CA VAL A 122 -4.79 10.49 5.27
C VAL A 122 -4.81 10.18 6.77
N SER A 123 -5.24 8.96 7.09
CA SER A 123 -5.05 8.34 8.41
C SER A 123 -4.04 7.20 8.26
N LEU A 124 -2.80 7.47 8.67
CA LEU A 124 -1.73 6.47 8.72
C LEU A 124 -1.64 5.89 10.14
N GLY A 125 -2.03 4.62 10.26
CA GLY A 125 -1.84 3.83 11.48
C GLY A 125 -0.69 2.86 11.31
N ILE A 126 0.14 2.74 12.34
CA ILE A 126 1.20 1.73 12.39
C ILE A 126 0.83 0.74 13.48
N ILE A 127 0.84 -0.56 13.17
CA ILE A 127 0.61 -1.60 14.17
C ILE A 127 1.97 -1.96 14.79
N PRO A 128 2.20 -1.66 16.08
CA PRO A 128 3.46 -1.99 16.72
C PRO A 128 3.73 -3.49 16.71
N SER A 129 5.00 -3.87 16.61
CA SER A 129 5.48 -5.26 16.71
C SER A 129 5.13 -5.91 18.05
N THR A 130 4.92 -5.11 19.09
CA THR A 130 4.56 -5.53 20.46
C THR A 130 3.04 -5.58 20.70
N ALA A 131 2.21 -5.20 19.73
CA ALA A 131 0.77 -5.15 19.92
C ALA A 131 0.17 -6.56 20.13
N LEU A 132 -0.70 -6.70 21.15
CA LEU A 132 -1.47 -7.92 21.36
C LEU A 132 -2.52 -8.08 20.24
N ARG A 133 -2.51 -9.24 19.57
CA ARG A 133 -3.31 -9.49 18.38
C ARG A 133 -4.64 -10.15 18.73
N GLY A 134 -5.74 -9.49 18.35
CA GLY A 134 -7.07 -10.13 18.28
C GLY A 134 -7.36 -10.73 16.90
N GLN A 135 -6.68 -10.26 15.85
CA GLN A 135 -6.82 -10.72 14.48
C GLN A 135 -5.51 -10.51 13.70
N TRP A 136 -5.24 -11.39 12.73
CA TRP A 136 -4.07 -11.30 11.84
C TRP A 136 -4.40 -11.82 10.45
N PRO A 137 -4.81 -10.95 9.50
CA PRO A 137 -4.98 -11.34 8.10
C PRO A 137 -3.64 -11.76 7.51
N ARG A 138 -3.64 -12.89 6.79
CA ARG A 138 -2.43 -13.48 6.19
C ARG A 138 -2.02 -12.72 4.93
N GLU A 139 -2.95 -11.96 4.37
CA GLU A 139 -2.88 -11.26 3.11
C GLU A 139 -2.91 -9.73 3.29
N THR A 140 -2.17 -9.03 2.42
CA THR A 140 -2.37 -7.60 2.18
C THR A 140 -3.64 -7.41 1.36
N PHE A 141 -4.50 -6.49 1.79
CA PHE A 141 -5.75 -6.22 1.09
C PHE A 141 -6.11 -4.74 1.08
N HIS A 142 -6.85 -4.35 0.05
CA HIS A 142 -7.40 -3.03 -0.15
C HIS A 142 -8.92 -3.09 -0.15
N VAL A 143 -9.58 -2.10 0.42
CA VAL A 143 -11.03 -1.94 0.36
C VAL A 143 -11.36 -0.62 -0.31
N TYR A 144 -12.17 -0.69 -1.35
CA TYR A 144 -12.72 0.46 -2.06
C TYR A 144 -14.19 0.59 -1.63
N ASP A 145 -14.46 1.59 -0.78
CA ASP A 145 -15.75 1.85 -0.16
C ASP A 145 -16.33 0.60 0.54
N HIS A 146 -17.51 0.16 0.09
CA HIS A 146 -18.21 -1.06 0.51
C HIS A 146 -18.50 -1.98 -0.70
N SER A 147 -17.83 -1.75 -1.84
CA SER A 147 -18.17 -2.38 -3.12
C SER A 147 -17.12 -3.39 -3.59
N LEU A 148 -15.87 -3.24 -3.14
CA LEU A 148 -14.77 -4.07 -3.62
C LEU A 148 -13.68 -4.25 -2.56
N VAL A 149 -13.26 -5.49 -2.36
CA VAL A 149 -11.98 -5.83 -1.74
C VAL A 149 -11.03 -6.37 -2.80
N SER A 150 -9.78 -5.93 -2.79
CA SER A 150 -8.71 -6.44 -3.65
C SER A 150 -7.63 -7.08 -2.79
N VAL A 151 -7.35 -8.35 -3.06
CA VAL A 151 -6.29 -9.12 -2.40
C VAL A 151 -5.18 -9.41 -3.40
N GLU A 152 -3.96 -9.16 -2.98
CA GLU A 152 -2.76 -9.37 -3.78
C GLU A 152 -2.12 -10.71 -3.40
N LEU A 153 -2.19 -11.70 -4.29
CA LEU A 153 -1.53 -13.00 -4.13
C LEU A 153 -0.26 -13.06 -4.96
N VAL A 154 0.58 -14.08 -4.71
CA VAL A 154 1.78 -14.33 -5.50
C VAL A 154 1.45 -14.53 -6.99
N SER A 155 0.43 -15.34 -7.29
CA SER A 155 0.04 -15.71 -8.67
C SER A 155 -0.95 -14.75 -9.33
N ALA A 156 -1.79 -14.07 -8.55
CA ALA A 156 -2.92 -13.31 -9.07
C ALA A 156 -3.40 -12.18 -8.15
N GLN A 157 -4.25 -11.32 -8.70
CA GLN A 157 -5.13 -10.47 -7.91
C GLN A 157 -6.49 -11.14 -7.76
N VAL A 158 -7.08 -11.08 -6.56
CA VAL A 158 -8.46 -11.47 -6.32
C VAL A 158 -9.30 -10.24 -6.00
N ARG A 159 -10.33 -10.00 -6.82
CA ARG A 159 -11.35 -8.97 -6.60
C ARG A 159 -12.59 -9.60 -6.00
N ILE A 160 -12.94 -9.20 -4.79
CA ILE A 160 -14.07 -9.73 -4.02
C ILE A 160 -15.15 -8.64 -3.99
N THR A 161 -16.32 -8.97 -4.53
CA THR A 161 -17.49 -8.08 -4.59
C THR A 161 -18.69 -8.62 -3.81
N GLN A 162 -18.56 -9.82 -3.22
CA GLN A 162 -19.61 -10.46 -2.44
C GLN A 162 -19.80 -9.71 -1.11
N PRO A 163 -20.99 -9.16 -0.81
CA PRO A 163 -21.19 -8.30 0.37
C PRO A 163 -20.82 -8.94 1.71
N SER A 164 -21.11 -10.23 1.89
CA SER A 164 -20.77 -10.97 3.11
C SER A 164 -19.25 -11.08 3.33
N GLU A 165 -18.48 -11.28 2.26
CA GLU A 165 -17.03 -11.33 2.34
C GLU A 165 -16.44 -9.93 2.56
N ILE A 166 -16.95 -8.90 1.87
CA ILE A 166 -16.57 -7.50 2.13
C ILE A 166 -16.77 -7.15 3.61
N GLY A 167 -17.92 -7.54 4.17
CA GLY A 167 -18.21 -7.37 5.60
C GLY A 167 -17.16 -8.03 6.51
N LEU A 168 -16.66 -9.21 6.14
CA LEU A 168 -15.60 -9.90 6.88
C LEU A 168 -14.27 -9.15 6.83
N TYR A 169 -13.85 -8.67 5.66
CA TYR A 169 -12.63 -7.87 5.52
C TYR A 169 -12.73 -6.55 6.28
N LEU A 170 -13.88 -5.86 6.23
CA LEU A 170 -14.11 -4.64 7.00
C LEU A 170 -14.06 -4.91 8.51
N LYS A 171 -14.66 -6.02 8.98
CA LYS A 171 -14.57 -6.44 10.38
C LYS A 171 -13.13 -6.73 10.80
N ALA A 172 -12.34 -7.39 9.95
CA ALA A 172 -10.93 -7.64 10.22
C ALA A 172 -10.12 -6.33 10.24
N PHE A 173 -10.36 -5.45 9.28
CA PHE A 173 -9.75 -4.12 9.21
C PHE A 173 -9.98 -3.31 10.49
N GLU A 174 -11.22 -3.23 10.96
CA GLU A 174 -11.53 -2.48 12.18
C GLU A 174 -10.90 -3.08 13.45
N GLN A 175 -10.70 -4.40 13.51
CA GLN A 175 -9.98 -5.01 14.62
C GLN A 175 -8.50 -4.62 14.64
N MET A 176 -7.85 -4.63 13.47
CA MET A 176 -6.45 -4.17 13.35
C MET A 176 -6.31 -2.67 13.58
N ARG A 177 -7.31 -1.89 13.15
CA ARG A 177 -7.33 -0.44 13.35
C ARG A 177 -7.27 -0.08 14.84
N ARG A 178 -7.88 -0.89 15.71
CA ARG A 178 -7.85 -0.69 17.17
C ARG A 178 -6.50 -1.00 17.82
N THR A 179 -5.65 -1.79 17.15
CA THR A 179 -4.31 -2.13 17.64
C THR A 179 -3.22 -1.22 17.08
N ALA A 180 -3.55 -0.38 16.09
CA ALA A 180 -2.64 0.58 15.51
C ALA A 180 -2.47 1.82 16.39
N VAL A 181 -1.27 2.40 16.36
CA VAL A 181 -0.98 3.73 16.90
C VAL A 181 -0.99 4.76 15.78
N TYR A 182 -1.23 6.03 16.15
CA TYR A 182 -1.42 7.15 15.21
C TYR A 182 -0.67 8.40 15.70
N GLY A 183 -0.57 9.41 14.83
CA GLY A 183 -0.03 10.72 15.21
C GLY A 183 1.41 10.62 15.71
N ALA A 184 1.66 11.16 16.91
CA ALA A 184 3.01 11.22 17.50
C ALA A 184 3.64 9.83 17.69
N ASP A 185 2.87 8.84 18.12
CA ASP A 185 3.36 7.49 18.38
C ASP A 185 3.74 6.77 17.08
N ALA A 186 2.90 6.90 16.05
CA ALA A 186 3.22 6.40 14.70
C ALA A 186 4.48 7.09 14.15
N ARG A 187 4.59 8.42 14.29
CA ARG A 187 5.78 9.18 13.89
C ARG A 187 7.04 8.70 14.63
N ALA A 188 6.95 8.39 15.92
CA ALA A 188 8.08 7.88 16.69
C ALA A 188 8.60 6.54 16.12
N LEU A 189 7.71 5.64 15.72
CA LEU A 189 8.09 4.37 15.09
C LEU A 189 8.78 4.58 13.73
N VAL A 190 8.31 5.54 12.92
CA VAL A 190 8.97 5.89 11.64
C VAL A 190 10.35 6.49 11.88
N VAL A 191 10.51 7.40 12.84
CA VAL A 191 11.81 7.99 13.19
C VAL A 191 12.79 6.91 13.65
N LYS A 192 12.34 6.00 14.52
CA LYS A 192 13.15 4.85 14.94
C LYS A 192 13.61 3.99 13.76
N ALA A 193 12.74 3.78 12.77
CA ALA A 193 13.10 3.04 11.56
C ALA A 193 14.13 3.80 10.69
N ILE A 194 14.05 5.13 10.61
CA ILE A 194 15.04 5.97 9.92
C ILE A 194 16.41 5.87 10.61
N GLU A 195 16.45 5.94 11.95
CA GLU A 195 17.69 5.81 12.72
C GLU A 195 18.37 4.46 12.46
N ALA A 196 17.59 3.39 12.31
CA ALA A 196 18.07 2.04 12.02
C ALA A 196 18.58 1.82 10.57
N LEU A 197 18.47 2.81 9.68
CA LEU A 197 19.09 2.73 8.34
C LEU A 197 20.61 2.95 8.35
N SER A 198 21.12 3.49 9.47
CA SER A 198 22.53 3.85 9.68
C SER A 198 23.42 2.65 9.97
#